data_AF-M3H3A8-F1
#
_entry.id   AF-M3H3A8-F1
#
_cell.length_a   1.000
_cell.length_b   1.000
_cell.length_c   1.000
_cell.angle_alpha   90.00
_cell.angle_beta   90.00
_cell.angle_gamma   90.00
#
_symmetry.space_group_name_H-M   'P 1'
#
loop_
_entity.id
_entity.type
_entity.pdbx_description
1 polymer ?
#
loop_
_entity_poly.entity_id
_entity_poly.type
_entity_poly.pdbx_seq_one_letter_code
_entity_poly.pdbx_strand_id
1 'polypeptide(L)' 'MFFSCFLADIDTVSKKISYASGGHPTQFFLSKDLVLGLDRTGSLLGLDSNNQYGVFKFSYQYGDRLFY' A
#
# COMPACT_ATOMS: atom_id res chain seq x y z
N MET A 1 -3.95 11.33 -19.54
CA MET A 1 -3.64 11.94 -18.23
C MET A 1 -3.09 10.82 -17.35
N PHE A 2 -1.97 11.05 -16.67
CA PHE A 2 -1.36 10.08 -15.75
C PHE A 2 -1.36 10.64 -14.33
N PHE A 3 -1.49 9.76 -13.33
CA PHE A 3 -1.47 10.14 -11.93
C PHE A 3 -0.90 9.03 -11.05
N SER A 4 -0.39 9.41 -9.88
CA SER A 4 0.00 8.46 -8.84
C SER A 4 -1.12 8.32 -7.81
N CYS A 5 -1.33 7.10 -7.32
CA CYS A 5 -2.17 6.88 -6.14
C CYS A 5 -1.73 5.62 -5.40
N PHE A 6 -2.26 5.46 -4.19
CA PHE A 6 -2.22 4.19 -3.47
C PHE A 6 -3.63 3.83 -3.02
N LEU A 7 -3.85 2.55 -2.76
CA LEU A 7 -5.07 2.02 -2.21
C LEU A 7 -4.71 1.14 -1.01
N ALA A 8 -5.38 1.38 0.11
CA ALA A 8 -5.31 0.55 1.30
C ALA A 8 -6.73 0.14 1.69
N ASP A 9 -6.99 -1.16 1.67
CA ASP A 9 -8.23 -1.77 2.14
C ASP A 9 -7.98 -2.38 3.53
N ILE A 10 -8.81 -2.02 4.51
CA ILE A 10 -8.64 -2.36 5.92
C ILE A 10 -9.81 -3.24 6.36
N ASP A 11 -9.54 -4.53 6.48
CA ASP A 11 -10.49 -5.48 7.06
C ASP A 11 -10.37 -5.47 8.58
N THR A 12 -11.38 -4.89 9.23
CA THR A 12 -11.45 -4.72 10.69
C THR A 12 -11.86 -5.98 11.44
N VAL A 13 -12.45 -6.96 10.76
CA VAL A 13 -12.85 -8.25 11.35
C VAL A 13 -11.65 -9.17 11.39
N SER A 14 -10.95 -9.35 10.26
CA SER A 14 -9.77 -10.22 10.18
C SER A 14 -8.45 -9.53 10.57
N LYS A 15 -8.49 -8.22 10.83
CA LYS A 15 -7.34 -7.36 11.16
C LYS A 15 -6.22 -7.41 10.13
N LYS A 16 -6.59 -7.30 8.85
CA LYS A 16 -5.65 -7.33 7.72
C LYS A 16 -5.77 -6.06 6.89
N ILE A 17 -4.64 -5.63 6.35
CA ILE A 17 -4.56 -4.56 5.37
C ILE A 17 -4.11 -5.17 4.04
N SER A 18 -4.84 -4.84 2.97
CA SER A 18 -4.40 -5.09 1.59
C SER A 18 -3.98 -3.77 0.98
N TYR A 19 -2.78 -3.70 0.42
CA TYR A 19 -2.17 -2.49 -0.08
C TYR A 19 -1.69 -2.64 -1.53
N ALA A 20 -1.93 -1.61 -2.35
CA ALA A 20 -1.39 -1.48 -3.69
C ALA A 20 -1.01 -0.01 -3.96
N SER A 21 0.03 0.23 -4.78
CA SER A 21 0.49 1.57 -5.14
C SER A 21 0.88 1.66 -6.61
N GLY A 22 0.28 2.64 -7.29
CA GLY A 22 0.55 2.94 -8.68
C GLY A 22 1.40 4.19 -8.83
N GLY A 23 2.72 4.01 -8.79
CA GLY A 23 3.69 5.08 -8.99
C GLY A 23 3.72 6.17 -7.92
N HIS A 24 3.10 5.95 -6.75
CA HIS A 24 3.21 6.85 -5.60
C HIS A 24 4.56 6.63 -4.89
N PRO A 25 5.15 7.64 -4.21
CA PRO A 25 6.34 7.45 -3.37
C PRO A 25 6.14 6.32 -2.34
N THR A 26 7.20 5.83 -1.69
CA THR A 26 7.10 4.76 -0.70
C THR A 26 6.26 5.18 0.51
N GLN A 27 5.31 4.34 0.94
CA GLN A 27 4.58 4.50 2.21
C GLN A 27 5.31 3.75 3.32
N PHE A 28 5.06 4.10 4.57
CA PHE A 28 5.60 3.37 5.72
C PHE A 28 4.48 2.81 6.60
N PHE A 29 4.61 1.53 6.94
CA PHE A 29 3.83 0.90 7.98
C PHE A 29 4.68 0.77 9.24
N LEU A 30 4.23 1.39 10.33
CA LEU A 30 4.87 1.31 11.63
C LEU A 30 4.06 0.41 12.55
N SER A 31 4.72 -0.64 13.07
CA SER A 31 4.17 -1.52 14.08
C SER A 31 5.18 -1.73 15.18
N LYS A 32 4.95 -1.13 16.35
CA LYS A 32 5.85 -1.13 17.52
C LYS A 32 7.32 -0.86 17.16
N ASP A 33 8.10 -1.91 16.91
CA ASP A 33 9.54 -1.87 16.64
C ASP A 33 9.89 -2.13 15.16
N LEU A 34 8.88 -2.33 14.30
CA LEU A 34 9.02 -2.58 12.89
C LEU A 34 8.60 -1.36 12.07
N VAL A 35 9.50 -0.92 11.19
CA VAL A 35 9.19 0.01 10.10
C VAL A 35 9.26 -0.77 8.79
N LEU A 36 8.12 -0.96 8.15
CA LEU A 36 8.01 -1.64 6.86
C LEU A 36 7.79 -0.60 5.75
N GLY A 37 8.72 -0.56 4.80
CA GLY A 37 8.53 0.21 3.56
C GLY A 37 7.54 -0.50 2.64
N LEU A 38 6.49 0.21 2.26
CA LEU A 38 5.51 -0.21 1.27
C LEU A 38 5.85 0.48 -0.05
N ASP A 39 6.67 -0.21 -0.85
CA ASP A 39 7.09 0.29 -2.15
C ASP A 39 5.95 0.26 -3.18
N ARG A 40 6.15 1.00 -4.27
CA ARG A 40 5.29 0.96 -5.45
C ARG A 40 5.09 -0.48 -5.91
N THR A 41 3.84 -0.83 -6.20
CA THR A 41 3.48 -2.17 -6.68
C THR A 41 3.24 -2.22 -8.19
N GLY A 42 3.31 -1.07 -8.85
CA GLY A 42 3.25 -0.92 -10.30
C GLY A 42 3.59 0.49 -10.76
N SER A 43 3.55 0.68 -12.08
CA SER A 43 3.76 1.99 -12.74
C SER A 43 2.65 3.00 -12.43
N LEU A 44 2.82 4.28 -12.82
CA LEU A 44 1.74 5.29 -12.70
C LEU A 44 0.48 4.86 -13.46
N LEU A 45 -0.68 5.21 -12.92
CA LEU A 45 -1.94 4.92 -13.58
C LEU A 45 -2.05 5.72 -14.89
N GLY A 46 -2.46 5.03 -15.95
CA GLY A 46 -2.62 5.61 -17.29
C GLY A 46 -1.34 5.69 -18.13
N LEU A 47 -0.19 5.19 -17.64
CA LEU A 47 1.03 5.05 -18.45
C LEU A 47 1.01 3.80 -19.34
N ASP A 48 0.57 2.67 -18.77
CA ASP A 48 0.48 1.39 -19.47
C ASP A 48 -0.87 0.74 -19.17
N SER A 49 -1.61 0.40 -20.23
CA SER A 49 -2.92 -0.25 -20.15
C SER A 49 -2.84 -1.72 -19.69
N ASN A 50 -1.66 -2.33 -19.78
CA ASN A 50 -1.41 -3.71 -19.34
C ASN A 50 -0.75 -3.78 -17.96
N ASN A 51 -0.59 -2.64 -17.29
CA ASN A 51 0.06 -2.58 -15.99
C ASN A 51 -0.71 -3.42 -14.96
N GLN A 52 -0.01 -4.32 -14.29
CA GLN A 52 -0.54 -5.09 -13.17
C GLN A 52 0.08 -4.58 -11.88
N TYR A 53 -0.78 -4.35 -10.88
CA TYR A 53 -0.33 -3.90 -9.58
C TYR A 53 -0.21 -5.10 -8.65
N GLY A 54 0.96 -5.26 -8.04
CA GLY A 54 1.12 -6.17 -6.91
C GLY A 54 0.21 -5.75 -5.74
N VAL A 55 -0.22 -6.72 -4.95
CA VAL A 55 -0.98 -6.49 -3.72
C VAL A 55 -0.21 -7.08 -2.56
N PHE A 56 0.16 -6.24 -1.60
CA PHE A 56 0.75 -6.67 -0.33
C PHE A 56 -0.34 -6.84 0.70
N LYS A 57 -0.28 -7.94 1.47
CA LYS A 57 -1.20 -8.21 2.57
C LYS A 57 -0.42 -8.41 3.84
N PHE A 58 -0.79 -7.70 4.88
CA PHE A 58 -0.18 -7.84 6.20
C PHE A 58 -1.24 -7.68 7.29
N SER A 59 -0.96 -8.25 8.46
CA SER A 59 -1.83 -8.10 9.62
C SER A 59 -1.45 -6.84 10.39
N TYR A 60 -2.42 -6.22 11.04
CA TYR A 60 -2.19 -5.05 11.88
C TYR A 60 -2.75 -5.25 13.29
N GLN A 61 -2.26 -4.46 14.22
CA GLN A 61 -2.68 -4.42 15.61
C GLN A 61 -3.09 -2.99 16.01
N TYR A 62 -3.79 -2.89 17.13
CA TYR A 62 -4.16 -1.59 17.67
C TYR A 62 -2.91 -0.78 18.01
N GLY A 63 -2.85 0.46 17.53
CA GLY A 63 -1.71 1.35 17.70
C GLY A 63 -0.71 1.34 16.53
N ASP A 64 -0.83 0.39 15.59
CA ASP A 64 -0.10 0.42 14.33
C ASP A 64 -0.57 1.57 13.47
N ARG A 65 0.34 2.09 12.63
CA ARG A 65 0.09 3.30 11.84
C ARG A 65 0.60 3.14 10.43
N LEU A 66 -0.18 3.64 9.48
CA LEU A 66 0.17 3.73 8.07
C LEU A 66 0.36 5.21 7.74
N PHE A 67 1.52 5.56 7.17
CA PHE A 67 1.85 6.95 6.83
C PHE A 67 2.40 7.08 5.41
N TYR A 68 2.19 8.26 4.84
CA TYR A 68 2.72 8.75 3.58
C TYR A 68 3.57 9.98 3.85
#